data_AF-A0A0M9EP71-F1
#
_entry.id   AF-A0A0M9EP71-F1
#
_cell.length_a   1.000
_cell.length_b   1.000
_cell.length_c   1.000
_cell.angle_alpha   90.00
_cell.angle_beta   90.00
_cell.angle_gamma   90.00
#
_symmetry.space_group_name_H-M   'P 1'
#
loop_
_entity.id
_entity.type
_entity.pdbx_description
1 polymer ?
#
loop_
_entity_poly.entity_id
_entity_poly.type
_entity_poly.pdbx_seq_one_letter_code
_entity_poly.pdbx_strand_id
1 'polypeptide(L)'
;MAIDLNQVQPALIPRGVTSKQFDIEEPIWASLLTDCDLIHMRMLLGSIQTDLWPQIYGNIFEHLAPGHGYIEHVEIDWTPRWQGDGQPENSSFQRWSEVFLSSMDKSNRSARVVPAKMEQLIKAAGFTDVKQEVIQAFVCPWTSDLHEQDVARWFNLALSRSLETLSMMPLIEKQDVRRSL
;
A
#
# COMPACT_ATOMS: atom_id res chain seq x y z
N MET A 1 -4.42 -17.87 6.21
CA MET A 1 -4.53 -18.01 4.73
C MET A 1 -3.80 -16.84 4.11
N ALA A 2 -3.09 -17.03 2.99
CA ALA A 2 -2.52 -15.97 2.18
C ALA A 2 -3.25 -15.89 0.84
N ILE A 3 -3.53 -14.69 0.35
CA ILE A 3 -4.21 -14.49 -0.93
C ILE A 3 -3.40 -13.53 -1.80
N ASP A 4 -3.39 -13.78 -3.10
CA ASP A 4 -2.72 -12.94 -4.09
C ASP A 4 -3.38 -13.14 -5.46
N LEU A 5 -3.50 -12.08 -6.26
CA LEU A 5 -4.11 -12.17 -7.60
C LEU A 5 -3.31 -13.06 -8.56
N ASN A 6 -1.98 -13.06 -8.43
CA ASN A 6 -1.04 -13.80 -9.29
C ASN A 6 -0.54 -15.09 -8.64
N GLN A 7 -0.92 -15.35 -7.39
CA GLN A 7 -0.50 -16.51 -6.60
C GLN A 7 1.03 -16.62 -6.47
N VAL A 8 1.75 -15.51 -6.39
CA VAL A 8 3.20 -15.52 -6.17
C VAL A 8 3.48 -15.97 -4.74
N GLN A 9 4.15 -17.12 -4.57
CA GLN A 9 4.45 -17.70 -3.26
C GLN A 9 5.96 -17.97 -3.10
N PRO A 10 6.49 -17.90 -1.87
CA PRO A 10 7.87 -18.30 -1.62
C PRO A 10 8.07 -19.80 -1.91
N ALA A 11 9.30 -20.19 -2.20
CA ALA A 11 9.66 -21.60 -2.47
C ALA A 11 9.35 -22.54 -1.29
N LEU A 12 9.33 -21.99 -0.06
CA LEU A 12 8.96 -22.72 1.14
C LEU A 12 7.78 -22.03 1.81
N ILE A 13 6.64 -22.73 1.85
CA ILE A 13 5.45 -22.31 2.58
C ILE A 13 5.42 -23.06 3.92
N PRO A 14 5.36 -22.37 5.08
CA PRO A 14 5.27 -23.03 6.38
C PRO A 14 4.06 -23.97 6.48
N ARG A 15 4.18 -25.03 7.29
CA ARG A 15 3.06 -25.96 7.54
C ARG A 15 1.89 -25.21 8.16
N GLY A 16 0.68 -25.51 7.69
CA GLY A 16 -0.56 -24.87 8.14
C GLY A 16 -0.90 -23.55 7.43
N VAL A 17 0.00 -23.03 6.58
CA VAL A 17 -0.30 -21.88 5.71
C VAL A 17 -0.88 -22.39 4.40
N THR A 18 -2.11 -21.98 4.11
CA THR A 18 -2.75 -22.18 2.81
C THR A 18 -2.66 -20.90 1.99
N SER A 19 -2.39 -21.02 0.70
CA SER A 19 -2.44 -19.92 -0.25
C SER A 19 -3.57 -20.11 -1.25
N LYS A 20 -4.13 -19.01 -1.75
CA LYS A 20 -5.20 -19.03 -2.74
C LYS A 20 -5.04 -17.88 -3.73
N GLN A 21 -5.18 -18.19 -5.01
CA GLN A 21 -5.34 -17.15 -6.02
C GLN A 21 -6.72 -16.52 -5.86
N PHE A 22 -6.78 -15.21 -5.61
CA PHE A 22 -8.03 -14.50 -5.41
C PHE A 22 -7.87 -13.01 -5.70
N ASP A 23 -8.84 -12.44 -6.42
CA ASP A 23 -8.96 -11.00 -6.59
C ASP A 23 -9.81 -10.42 -5.46
N ILE A 24 -9.21 -9.55 -4.65
CA ILE A 24 -9.92 -8.91 -3.53
C ILE A 24 -10.95 -7.88 -3.99
N GLU A 25 -10.95 -7.49 -5.27
CA GLU A 25 -11.98 -6.64 -5.88
C GLU A 25 -13.31 -7.39 -6.09
N GLU A 26 -13.32 -8.73 -5.98
CA GLU A 26 -14.55 -9.52 -6.05
C GLU A 26 -15.59 -9.03 -5.02
N PRO A 27 -16.87 -8.92 -5.42
CA PRO A 27 -17.92 -8.36 -4.55
C PRO A 27 -18.16 -9.19 -3.30
N ILE A 28 -17.97 -10.50 -3.38
CA ILE A 28 -18.26 -11.44 -2.30
C ILE A 28 -17.08 -12.38 -2.11
N TRP A 29 -16.58 -12.47 -0.88
CA TRP A 29 -15.43 -13.30 -0.52
C TRP A 29 -15.81 -14.68 0.03
N ALA A 30 -16.94 -15.24 -0.41
CA ALA A 30 -17.54 -16.48 0.13
C ALA A 30 -16.63 -17.72 0.13
N SER A 31 -15.54 -17.67 -0.63
CA SER A 31 -14.57 -18.75 -0.74
C SER A 31 -13.30 -18.54 0.10
N LEU A 32 -13.24 -17.45 0.87
CA LEU A 32 -12.15 -17.11 1.80
C LEU A 32 -12.49 -17.59 3.22
N LEU A 33 -11.48 -17.54 4.09
CA LEU A 33 -11.63 -17.90 5.50
C LEU A 33 -12.50 -16.86 6.24
N THR A 34 -13.43 -17.33 7.07
CA THR A 34 -14.23 -16.51 8.00
C THR A 34 -13.71 -16.66 9.43
N ASP A 35 -14.25 -15.87 10.35
CA ASP A 35 -13.89 -15.88 11.78
C ASP A 35 -12.39 -15.68 12.02
N CYS A 36 -11.77 -14.80 11.24
CA CYS A 36 -10.35 -14.49 11.36
C CYS A 36 -10.08 -13.59 12.59
N ASP A 37 -9.08 -13.93 13.38
CA ASP A 37 -8.59 -13.04 14.46
C ASP A 37 -7.92 -11.78 13.90
N LEU A 38 -7.26 -11.91 12.74
CA LEU A 38 -6.52 -10.84 12.07
C LEU A 38 -6.62 -10.99 10.56
N ILE A 39 -6.96 -9.90 9.88
CA ILE A 39 -6.74 -9.74 8.44
C ILE A 39 -5.67 -8.65 8.26
N HIS A 40 -4.51 -9.06 7.78
CA HIS A 40 -3.39 -8.17 7.48
C HIS A 40 -3.30 -7.94 5.97
N MET A 41 -3.22 -6.67 5.58
CA MET A 41 -2.97 -6.26 4.20
C MET A 41 -1.89 -5.18 4.14
N ARG A 42 -1.09 -5.24 3.09
CA ARG A 42 0.06 -4.36 2.93
C ARG A 42 0.31 -4.07 1.45
N MET A 43 0.62 -2.82 1.13
CA MET A 43 1.03 -2.38 -0.21
C MET A 43 -0.02 -2.66 -1.29
N LEU A 44 -1.28 -2.32 -1.00
CA LEU A 44 -2.43 -2.48 -1.89
C LEU A 44 -2.91 -1.16 -2.51
N LEU A 45 -2.56 0.01 -1.92
CA LEU A 45 -2.85 1.29 -2.57
C LEU A 45 -2.16 1.37 -3.95
N GLY A 46 -2.90 1.85 -4.94
CA GLY A 46 -2.48 1.82 -6.34
C GLY A 46 -2.79 0.52 -7.08
N SER A 47 -3.00 -0.58 -6.35
CA SER A 47 -3.38 -1.88 -6.94
C SER A 47 -4.89 -2.08 -6.99
N ILE A 48 -5.68 -1.29 -6.25
CA ILE A 48 -7.14 -1.41 -6.12
C ILE A 48 -7.87 -0.20 -6.71
N GLN A 49 -9.03 -0.43 -7.35
CA GLN A 49 -9.93 0.65 -7.80
C GLN A 49 -10.39 1.50 -6.60
N THR A 50 -10.31 2.81 -6.76
CA THR A 50 -10.43 3.78 -5.66
C THR A 50 -11.82 3.75 -5.01
N ASP A 51 -12.84 3.41 -5.79
CA ASP A 51 -14.23 3.29 -5.39
C ASP A 51 -14.59 1.95 -4.74
N LEU A 52 -13.72 0.93 -4.80
CA LEU A 52 -13.97 -0.38 -4.19
C LEU A 52 -13.51 -0.48 -2.72
N TRP A 53 -12.74 0.48 -2.21
CA TRP A 53 -12.29 0.46 -0.81
C TRP A 53 -13.41 0.31 0.24
N PRO A 54 -14.58 0.97 0.13
CA PRO A 54 -15.69 0.73 1.05
C PRO A 54 -16.14 -0.73 1.07
N GLN A 55 -16.26 -1.38 -0.10
CA GLN A 55 -16.63 -2.79 -0.22
C GLN A 55 -15.56 -3.68 0.40
N ILE A 56 -14.28 -3.42 0.14
CA ILE A 56 -13.18 -4.21 0.69
C ILE A 56 -13.16 -4.14 2.20
N TYR A 57 -13.28 -2.95 2.81
CA TYR A 57 -13.35 -2.85 4.26
C TYR A 57 -14.59 -3.54 4.84
N GLY A 58 -15.74 -3.47 4.14
CA GLY A 58 -16.94 -4.21 4.53
C GLY A 58 -16.73 -5.73 4.48
N ASN A 59 -16.14 -6.25 3.41
CA ASN A 59 -15.82 -7.68 3.30
C ASN A 59 -14.83 -8.12 4.38
N ILE A 60 -13.81 -7.30 4.69
CA ILE A 60 -12.88 -7.59 5.79
C ILE A 60 -13.64 -7.66 7.11
N PHE A 61 -14.54 -6.72 7.39
CA PHE A 61 -15.34 -6.71 8.61
C PHE A 61 -16.17 -7.99 8.77
N GLU A 62 -16.83 -8.45 7.71
CA GLU A 62 -17.65 -9.68 7.72
C GLU A 62 -16.83 -10.97 7.89
N HIS A 63 -15.55 -10.97 7.53
CA HIS A 63 -14.68 -12.15 7.63
C HIS A 63 -13.88 -12.20 8.94
N LEU A 64 -13.94 -11.15 9.75
CA LEU A 64 -13.31 -11.11 11.07
C LEU A 64 -14.19 -11.76 12.13
N ALA A 65 -13.53 -12.34 13.14
CA ALA A 65 -14.21 -12.92 14.29
C ALA A 65 -14.98 -11.82 15.05
N PRO A 66 -16.30 -12.00 15.29
CA PRO A 66 -17.09 -10.98 15.97
C PRO A 66 -16.53 -10.62 17.36
N GLY A 67 -16.41 -9.32 17.63
CA GLY A 67 -16.03 -8.77 18.93
C GLY A 67 -14.53 -8.78 19.27
N HIS A 68 -13.67 -9.48 18.50
CA HIS A 68 -12.23 -9.54 18.78
C HIS A 68 -11.32 -9.63 17.54
N GLY A 69 -11.87 -9.63 16.32
CA GLY A 69 -11.07 -9.58 15.10
C GLY A 69 -10.51 -8.19 14.81
N TYR A 70 -9.31 -8.15 14.23
CA TYR A 70 -8.60 -6.91 13.88
C TYR A 70 -8.26 -6.84 12.40
N ILE A 71 -8.19 -5.63 11.88
CA ILE A 71 -7.61 -5.32 10.58
C ILE A 71 -6.29 -4.57 10.77
N GLU A 72 -5.27 -4.96 10.00
CA GLU A 72 -4.04 -4.20 9.87
C GLU A 72 -3.83 -3.84 8.39
N HIS A 73 -3.70 -2.54 8.10
CA HIS A 73 -3.50 -2.02 6.75
C HIS A 73 -2.24 -1.15 6.72
N VAL A 74 -1.20 -1.64 6.05
CA VAL A 74 0.13 -1.00 6.01
C VAL A 74 0.45 -0.50 4.61
N GLU A 75 0.76 0.78 4.49
CA GLU A 75 1.00 1.42 3.19
C GLU A 75 2.26 2.29 3.21
N ILE A 76 2.90 2.41 2.04
CA ILE A 76 3.99 3.38 1.83
C ILE A 76 3.37 4.70 1.36
N ASP A 77 3.57 5.77 2.13
CA ASP A 77 3.30 7.12 1.64
C ASP A 77 4.42 7.54 0.70
N TRP A 78 4.13 7.56 -0.60
CA TRP A 78 5.07 7.95 -1.64
C TRP A 78 5.36 9.45 -1.66
N THR A 79 4.68 10.27 -0.84
CA THR A 79 4.93 11.71 -0.73
C THR A 79 6.21 11.97 0.05
N PRO A 80 7.30 12.44 -0.59
CA PRO A 80 8.55 12.64 0.12
C PRO A 80 8.44 13.79 1.12
N ARG A 81 9.13 13.67 2.25
CA ARG A 81 9.20 14.68 3.30
C ARG A 81 10.65 14.88 3.72
N TRP A 82 10.98 16.09 4.14
CA TRP A 82 12.31 16.47 4.61
C TRP A 82 12.25 16.91 6.07
N GLN A 83 13.33 16.66 6.81
CA GLN A 83 13.48 17.17 8.16
C GLN A 83 14.19 18.53 8.11
N GLY A 84 13.65 19.52 8.85
CA GLY A 84 14.16 20.89 8.87
C GLY A 84 13.90 21.68 7.59
N ASP A 85 14.65 22.77 7.41
CA ASP A 85 14.41 23.77 6.36
C ASP A 85 15.07 23.40 5.00
N GLY A 86 15.63 22.19 4.90
CA GLY A 86 16.51 21.75 3.82
C GLY A 86 15.81 21.07 2.64
N GLN A 87 14.57 21.44 2.29
CA GLN A 87 13.93 20.88 1.10
C GLN A 87 14.75 21.27 -0.15
N PRO A 88 15.23 20.31 -0.96
CA PRO A 88 15.93 20.63 -2.19
C PRO A 88 14.99 21.33 -3.18
N GLU A 89 15.41 22.47 -3.72
CA GLU A 89 14.61 23.23 -4.71
C GLU A 89 14.24 22.40 -5.94
N ASN A 90 15.05 21.39 -6.30
CA ASN A 90 14.88 20.55 -7.48
C ASN A 90 15.02 19.05 -7.16
N SER A 91 14.18 18.52 -6.28
CA SER A 91 14.18 17.08 -5.97
C SER A 91 13.58 16.25 -7.10
N SER A 92 14.41 15.46 -7.80
CA SER A 92 13.94 14.48 -8.79
C SER A 92 12.99 13.44 -8.19
N PHE A 93 13.19 13.07 -6.92
CA PHE A 93 12.33 12.12 -6.23
C PHE A 93 10.94 12.72 -5.94
N GLN A 94 10.88 14.00 -5.58
CA GLN A 94 9.61 14.72 -5.44
C GLN A 94 8.86 14.78 -6.75
N ARG A 95 9.54 15.19 -7.82
CA ARG A 95 8.95 15.27 -9.16
C ARG A 95 8.44 13.91 -9.62
N TRP A 96 9.21 12.85 -9.42
CA TRP A 96 8.79 11.48 -9.71
C TRP A 96 7.53 11.10 -8.93
N SER A 97 7.48 11.38 -7.63
CA SER A 97 6.33 11.06 -6.77
C SER A 97 5.07 11.80 -7.20
N GLU A 98 5.15 13.10 -7.48
CA GLU A 98 4.01 13.91 -7.95
C GLU A 98 3.45 13.36 -9.28
N VAL A 99 4.35 13.01 -10.19
CA VAL A 99 4.02 12.42 -11.48
C VAL A 99 3.38 11.04 -11.31
N PHE A 100 3.97 10.16 -10.50
CA PHE A 100 3.45 8.84 -10.18
C PHE A 100 2.05 8.92 -9.57
N LEU A 101 1.88 9.66 -8.47
CA LEU A 101 0.61 9.77 -7.76
C LEU A 101 -0.49 10.36 -8.65
N SER A 102 -0.19 11.38 -9.44
CA SER A 102 -1.18 11.97 -10.36
C SER A 102 -1.58 11.02 -11.49
N SER A 103 -0.65 10.20 -12.01
CA SER A 103 -0.96 9.15 -12.99
C SER A 103 -1.85 8.04 -12.41
N MET A 104 -1.59 7.66 -11.16
CA MET A 104 -2.38 6.65 -10.45
C MET A 104 -3.81 7.14 -10.17
N ASP A 105 -3.97 8.40 -9.75
CA ASP A 105 -5.29 9.02 -9.59
C ASP A 105 -6.10 9.02 -10.89
N LYS A 106 -5.47 9.36 -12.03
CA LYS A 106 -6.11 9.32 -13.36
C LYS A 106 -6.52 7.92 -13.80
N SER A 107 -5.95 6.88 -13.20
CA SER A 107 -6.24 5.48 -13.52
C SER A 107 -7.34 4.89 -12.63
N ASN A 108 -8.00 5.70 -11.81
CA ASN A 108 -8.93 5.27 -10.77
C ASN A 108 -8.31 4.29 -9.77
N ARG A 109 -6.98 4.24 -9.64
CA ARG A 109 -6.28 3.39 -8.67
C ARG A 109 -5.32 4.27 -7.89
N SER A 110 -5.83 5.12 -7.01
CA SER A 110 -5.00 6.08 -6.28
C SER A 110 -4.01 5.34 -5.38
N ALA A 111 -2.74 5.76 -5.43
CA ALA A 111 -1.66 5.29 -4.55
C ALA A 111 -1.42 6.25 -3.37
N ARG A 112 -2.33 7.19 -3.13
CA ARG A 112 -2.18 8.20 -2.06
C ARG A 112 -2.64 7.66 -0.72
N VAL A 113 -1.80 7.82 0.30
CA VAL A 113 -2.19 7.62 1.68
C VAL A 113 -2.92 8.88 2.17
N VAL A 114 -4.21 8.76 2.46
CA VAL A 114 -5.03 9.85 3.02
C VAL A 114 -5.61 9.39 4.35
N PRO A 115 -4.89 9.59 5.47
CA PRO A 115 -5.22 8.96 6.75
C PRO A 115 -6.66 9.22 7.21
N ALA A 116 -7.13 10.47 7.11
CA ALA A 116 -8.50 10.82 7.50
C ALA A 116 -9.58 10.08 6.67
N LYS A 117 -9.36 9.91 5.37
CA LYS A 117 -10.29 9.18 4.49
C LYS A 117 -10.27 7.69 4.80
N MET A 118 -9.09 7.11 5.02
CA MET A 118 -8.96 5.69 5.38
C MET A 118 -9.65 5.40 6.72
N GLU A 119 -9.43 6.23 7.74
CA GLU A 119 -10.13 6.11 9.03
C GLU A 119 -11.64 6.21 8.87
N GLN A 120 -12.13 7.17 8.08
CA GLN A 120 -13.55 7.31 7.81
C GLN A 120 -14.13 6.04 7.17
N LEU A 121 -13.47 5.48 6.16
CA LEU A 121 -13.94 4.26 5.47
C LEU A 121 -13.90 3.03 6.37
N ILE A 122 -12.84 2.88 7.16
CA ILE A 122 -12.71 1.80 8.14
C ILE A 122 -13.82 1.91 9.20
N LYS A 123 -14.07 3.11 9.75
CA LYS A 123 -15.17 3.32 10.70
C LYS A 123 -16.54 3.06 10.07
N ALA A 124 -16.74 3.47 8.82
CA ALA A 124 -17.99 3.23 8.09
C ALA A 124 -18.29 1.74 7.86
N ALA A 125 -17.25 0.90 7.78
CA ALA A 125 -17.41 -0.56 7.69
C ALA A 125 -17.81 -1.22 9.01
N GLY A 126 -17.71 -0.53 10.16
CA GLY A 126 -18.13 -1.03 11.47
C GLY A 126 -17.02 -1.12 12.52
N PHE A 127 -15.78 -0.78 12.16
CA PHE A 127 -14.66 -0.78 13.10
C PHE A 127 -14.72 0.42 14.06
N THR A 128 -14.31 0.21 15.32
CA THR A 128 -14.48 1.21 16.39
C THR A 128 -13.15 1.70 16.99
N ASP A 129 -12.18 0.83 17.27
CA ASP A 129 -10.84 1.19 17.79
C ASP A 129 -9.82 1.39 16.65
N VAL A 130 -9.99 2.46 15.86
CA VAL A 130 -9.08 2.76 14.75
C VAL A 130 -7.87 3.54 15.26
N LYS A 131 -6.67 2.98 15.08
CA LYS A 131 -5.38 3.61 15.38
C LYS A 131 -4.57 3.81 14.12
N GLN A 132 -3.81 4.89 14.08
CA GLN A 132 -2.90 5.22 13.00
C GLN A 132 -1.51 5.42 13.56
N GLU A 133 -0.54 4.75 12.97
CA GLU A 133 0.87 4.91 13.27
C GLU A 133 1.61 5.31 11.99
N VAL A 134 2.50 6.29 12.11
CA VAL A 134 3.36 6.73 11.02
C VAL A 134 4.79 6.39 11.39
N ILE A 135 5.38 5.47 10.63
CA ILE A 135 6.77 5.06 10.78
C ILE A 135 7.59 5.82 9.74
N GLN A 136 8.70 6.45 10.16
CA GLN A 136 9.59 7.14 9.25
C GLN A 136 10.40 6.14 8.43
N ALA A 137 10.19 6.12 7.12
CA ALA A 137 10.97 5.32 6.18
C ALA A 137 12.02 6.21 5.49
N PHE A 138 13.25 6.21 6.01
CA PHE A 138 14.33 7.01 5.43
C PHE A 138 14.78 6.43 4.09
N VAL A 139 14.89 7.28 3.07
CA VAL A 139 15.38 6.87 1.73
C VAL A 139 16.90 6.68 1.72
N CYS A 140 17.63 7.33 2.62
CA CYS A 140 19.09 7.23 2.74
C CYS A 140 19.49 6.98 4.20
N PRO A 141 20.57 6.21 4.46
CA PRO A 141 21.04 5.94 5.82
C PRO A 141 21.85 7.12 6.38
N TRP A 142 21.16 8.19 6.80
CA TRP A 142 21.80 9.43 7.25
C TRP A 142 21.80 9.63 8.78
N THR A 143 20.96 8.90 9.52
CA THR A 143 20.85 9.02 10.98
C THR A 143 22.00 8.30 11.69
N SER A 144 22.24 8.60 12.96
CA SER A 144 23.26 7.92 13.77
C SER A 144 22.82 6.56 14.30
N ASP A 145 21.52 6.25 14.25
CA ASP A 145 20.96 4.99 14.73
C ASP A 145 21.23 3.86 13.74
N LEU A 146 21.82 2.76 14.22
CA LEU A 146 22.22 1.64 13.37
C LEU A 146 21.02 0.88 12.78
N HIS A 147 19.91 0.82 13.50
CA HIS A 147 18.70 0.16 13.02
C HIS A 147 18.01 0.99 11.94
N GLU A 148 17.87 2.30 12.15
CA GLU A 148 17.33 3.22 11.14
C GLU A 148 18.17 3.23 9.86
N GLN A 149 19.50 3.17 9.98
CA GLN A 149 20.38 3.04 8.83
C GLN A 149 20.14 1.74 8.04
N ASP A 150 19.93 0.61 8.73
CA ASP A 150 19.68 -0.66 8.05
C ASP A 150 18.34 -0.66 7.33
N VAL A 151 17.28 -0.19 8.01
CA VAL A 151 15.95 0.01 7.41
C VAL A 151 16.04 0.91 6.17
N ALA A 152 16.79 2.01 6.27
CA ALA A 152 16.97 2.93 5.15
C ALA A 152 17.67 2.29 3.95
N ARG A 153 18.70 1.46 4.18
CA ARG A 153 19.39 0.73 3.11
C ARG A 153 18.46 -0.25 2.41
N TRP A 154 17.66 -1.00 3.16
CA TRP A 154 16.68 -1.93 2.61
C TRP A 154 15.59 -1.21 1.82
N PHE A 155 15.05 -0.11 2.36
CA PHE A 155 14.06 0.68 1.67
C PHE A 155 14.62 1.31 0.38
N ASN A 156 15.84 1.86 0.42
CA ASN A 156 16.51 2.39 -0.76
C ASN A 156 16.69 1.34 -1.87
N LEU A 157 17.12 0.13 -1.49
CA LEU A 157 17.28 -0.98 -2.44
C LEU A 157 15.94 -1.39 -3.05
N ALA A 158 14.89 -1.51 -2.23
CA ALA A 158 13.55 -1.85 -2.68
C ALA A 158 13.03 -0.79 -3.66
N LEU A 159 13.07 0.49 -3.26
CA LEU A 159 12.68 1.62 -4.11
C LEU A 159 13.44 1.60 -5.44
N SER A 160 14.77 1.50 -5.41
CA SER A 160 15.61 1.52 -6.61
C SER A 160 15.27 0.40 -7.60
N ARG A 161 14.94 -0.79 -7.09
CA ARG A 161 14.51 -1.93 -7.93
C ARG A 161 13.09 -1.78 -8.45
N SER A 162 12.22 -1.10 -7.71
CA SER A 162 10.82 -0.90 -8.06
C SER A 162 10.57 0.34 -8.93
N LEU A 163 11.52 1.29 -9.01
CA LEU A 163 11.34 2.55 -9.74
C LEU A 163 10.89 2.34 -11.18
N GLU A 164 11.51 1.42 -11.91
CA GLU A 164 11.12 1.13 -13.29
C GLU A 164 9.68 0.62 -13.35
N THR A 165 9.34 -0.41 -12.55
CA THR A 165 7.99 -1.00 -12.53
C THR A 165 6.91 -0.01 -12.12
N LEU A 166 7.16 0.82 -11.09
CA LEU A 166 6.24 1.87 -10.64
C LEU A 166 6.10 2.99 -11.68
N SER A 167 7.09 3.17 -12.56
CA SER A 167 7.10 4.23 -13.55
C SER A 167 6.48 3.81 -14.88
N MET A 168 6.75 2.61 -15.38
CA MET A 168 6.47 2.23 -16.77
C MET A 168 5.01 2.44 -17.18
N MET A 169 4.08 1.69 -16.59
CA MET A 169 2.66 1.81 -16.97
C MET A 169 2.06 3.17 -16.58
N PRO A 170 2.25 3.67 -15.34
CA PRO A 170 1.59 4.91 -14.92
C PRO A 170 2.11 6.15 -15.67
N LEU A 171 3.40 6.22 -15.99
CA LEU A 171 3.97 7.43 -16.61
C LEU A 171 3.85 7.41 -18.14
N ILE A 172 3.99 6.25 -18.78
CA ILE A 172 3.99 6.19 -20.25
C ILE A 172 2.57 6.29 -20.81
N GLU A 173 1.61 5.55 -20.24
CA GLU A 173 0.27 5.45 -20.81
C GLU A 173 -0.67 6.57 -20.37
N LYS A 174 -0.43 7.17 -19.19
CA LYS A 174 -1.41 8.07 -18.53
C LYS A 174 -0.95 9.51 -18.39
N GLN A 175 0.32 9.80 -18.67
CA GLN A 175 0.82 11.17 -18.79
C GLN A 175 1.01 11.67 -20.22
N ASP A 176 0.70 10.86 -21.23
CA ASP A 176 0.80 11.26 -22.65
C ASP A 176 2.19 11.83 -23.01
N VAL A 177 3.26 11.33 -22.35
CA VAL A 177 4.67 11.77 -22.51
C VAL A 177 5.18 11.52 -23.94
N ARG A 178 4.45 10.74 -24.75
CA ARG A 178 4.69 10.57 -26.19
C ARG A 178 4.56 11.86 -27.01
N ARG A 179 4.07 12.97 -26.45
CA ARG A 179 3.93 14.24 -27.18
C ARG A 179 5.07 15.25 -26.97
N SER A 180 6.14 14.88 -26.27
CA SER A 180 7.25 15.78 -25.94
C SER A 180 8.64 15.28 -26.37
N LEU A 181 8.71 14.35 -27.32
CA LEU A 181 9.89 14.02 -28.12
C LEU A 181 9.54 14.14 -29.60
#